data_AF-A0A9X7GGF4-F1
#
_entry.id   AF-A0A9X7GGF4-F1
#
_cell.length_a   1.000
_cell.length_b   1.000
_cell.length_c   1.000
_cell.angle_alpha   90.00
_cell.angle_beta   90.00
_cell.angle_gamma   90.00
#
_symmetry.space_group_name_H-M   'P 1'
#
loop_
_entity.id
_entity.type
_entity.pdbx_description
1 polymer ?
#
loop_
_entity_poly.entity_id
_entity_poly.type
_entity_poly.pdbx_seq_one_letter_code
_entity_poly.pdbx_strand_id
1 'polypeptide(L)'
;MPNCDWGKPCDCSDCRTERFPVVCAHCGFKNVLRVEGGSEYKVDRKGLGYYDFNHPGGTKDLNCYQCSTVIPGVRYYDSYDEEACKSSLVLYQNKLNGRICFACEAIEGEFKGFSSVTLKKLHNKLYCQSCIVEVYKNQIPNPSNENEKYSFNETSLKWKLDKVRIECPSCNRKRWLNAENRWRKKCKTCYYAKS
;
A
#
# COMPACT_ATOMS: atom_id res chain seq x y z
N MET A 1 8.72 -13.08 -6.68
CA MET A 1 9.21 -11.72 -6.97
C MET A 1 10.06 -11.77 -8.22
N PRO A 2 9.67 -11.10 -9.32
CA PRO A 2 10.48 -11.01 -10.53
C PRO A 2 11.46 -9.86 -10.35
N ASN A 3 12.69 -10.15 -9.89
CA ASN A 3 13.83 -9.24 -10.03
C ASN A 3 15.15 -9.94 -9.70
N CYS A 4 15.52 -10.88 -10.56
CA CYS A 4 16.88 -10.87 -11.08
C CYS A 4 16.66 -10.64 -12.57
N ASP A 5 16.84 -9.39 -13.02
CA ASP A 5 16.51 -8.95 -14.37
C ASP A 5 16.95 -10.00 -15.42
N TRP A 6 16.17 -10.20 -16.48
CA TRP A 6 16.51 -10.98 -17.69
C TRP A 6 16.11 -12.46 -17.78
N GLY A 7 15.11 -12.96 -17.04
CA GLY A 7 14.50 -14.28 -17.33
C GLY A 7 15.46 -15.47 -17.21
N LYS A 8 16.53 -15.30 -16.42
CA LYS A 8 17.50 -16.35 -16.10
C LYS A 8 17.25 -16.89 -14.68
N PRO A 9 17.55 -18.16 -14.43
CA PRO A 9 17.61 -18.69 -13.07
C PRO A 9 18.57 -17.85 -12.22
N CYS A 10 18.15 -17.46 -11.02
CA CYS A 10 18.92 -16.62 -10.11
C CYS A 10 19.11 -17.31 -8.78
N ASP A 11 20.29 -17.17 -8.18
CA ASP A 11 20.68 -17.75 -6.90
C ASP A 11 21.21 -16.70 -5.91
N CYS A 12 20.86 -15.42 -6.11
CA CYS A 12 21.29 -14.35 -5.25
C CYS A 12 20.81 -14.54 -3.80
N SER A 13 21.52 -13.91 -2.85
CA SER A 13 21.20 -14.01 -1.41
C SER A 13 19.73 -13.65 -1.13
N ASP A 14 19.16 -12.64 -1.80
CA ASP A 14 17.76 -12.27 -1.65
C ASP A 14 16.78 -13.37 -2.10
N CYS A 15 17.10 -14.10 -3.18
CA CYS A 15 16.29 -15.24 -3.64
C CYS A 15 16.42 -16.46 -2.74
N ARG A 16 17.58 -16.64 -2.11
CA ARG A 16 17.84 -17.74 -1.17
C ARG A 16 17.36 -17.46 0.25
N THR A 17 17.03 -16.21 0.57
CA THR A 17 16.64 -15.82 1.93
C THR A 17 15.13 -15.96 2.12
N GLU A 18 14.73 -16.95 2.91
CA GLU A 18 13.36 -17.07 3.40
C GLU A 18 13.17 -16.19 4.64
N ARG A 19 12.11 -15.39 4.65
CA ARG A 19 11.70 -14.56 5.79
C ARG A 19 10.40 -15.11 6.35
N PHE A 20 10.35 -15.38 7.65
CA PHE A 20 9.16 -15.90 8.29
C PHE A 20 8.90 -15.27 9.66
N PRO A 21 7.62 -15.06 10.02
CA PRO A 21 7.27 -14.44 11.29
C PRO A 21 7.05 -15.47 12.42
N VAL A 22 7.44 -15.09 13.64
CA VAL A 22 7.17 -15.85 14.88
C VAL A 22 6.60 -14.90 15.93
N VAL A 23 5.37 -15.16 16.36
CA VAL A 23 4.68 -14.35 17.36
C VAL A 23 5.09 -14.80 18.76
N CYS A 24 5.53 -13.87 19.59
CA CYS A 24 5.82 -14.13 21.00
C CYS A 24 4.52 -14.32 21.77
N ALA A 25 4.35 -15.47 22.43
CA ALA A 25 3.17 -15.75 23.25
C ALA A 25 3.06 -14.83 24.49
N HIS A 26 4.19 -14.31 24.98
CA HIS A 26 4.22 -13.46 26.18
C HIS A 26 3.75 -12.02 25.90
N CYS A 27 4.29 -11.36 24.87
CA CYS A 27 3.96 -9.95 24.56
C CYS A 27 3.17 -9.74 23.26
N GLY A 28 2.89 -10.80 22.49
CA GLY A 28 2.22 -10.70 21.20
C GLY A 28 3.07 -10.07 20.08
N PHE A 29 4.35 -9.78 20.34
CA PHE A 29 5.25 -9.18 19.36
C PHE A 29 5.58 -10.15 18.22
N LYS A 30 5.52 -9.67 16.97
CA LYS A 30 5.85 -10.44 15.76
C LYS A 30 7.33 -10.29 15.44
N ASN A 31 8.13 -11.28 15.80
CA ASN A 31 9.54 -11.37 15.41
C ASN A 31 9.60 -11.78 13.94
N VAL A 32 10.42 -11.11 13.12
CA VAL A 32 10.65 -11.50 11.73
C VAL A 32 12.06 -12.07 11.65
N LEU A 33 12.16 -13.33 11.25
CA LEU A 33 13.41 -14.06 11.16
C LEU A 33 13.78 -14.27 9.70
N ARG A 34 15.08 -14.40 9.46
CA ARG A 34 15.62 -14.74 8.15
C ARG A 34 16.48 -15.99 8.23
N VAL A 35 16.35 -16.83 7.22
CA VAL A 35 17.20 -17.99 6.99
C VAL A 35 17.71 -17.93 5.56
N GLU A 36 19.02 -17.98 5.39
CA GLU A 36 19.65 -18.07 4.08
C GLU A 36 19.80 -19.55 3.69
N GLY A 37 19.12 -19.92 2.61
CA GLY A 37 19.22 -21.25 2.03
C GLY A 37 20.45 -21.43 1.14
N GLY A 38 20.76 -22.70 0.86
CA GLY A 38 21.66 -23.06 -0.23
C GLY A 38 20.92 -23.02 -1.58
N SER A 39 21.69 -22.94 -2.67
CA SER A 39 21.18 -23.02 -4.04
C SER A 39 21.80 -24.21 -4.78
N GLU A 40 21.00 -24.90 -5.56
CA GLU A 40 21.44 -25.99 -6.44
C GLU A 40 20.85 -25.80 -7.84
N TYR A 41 21.67 -25.81 -8.88
CA TYR A 41 21.18 -25.70 -10.26
C TYR A 41 20.65 -27.04 -10.74
N LYS A 42 19.41 -27.06 -11.23
CA LYS A 42 18.72 -28.24 -11.77
C LYS A 42 18.20 -27.96 -13.17
N VAL A 43 17.98 -29.02 -13.95
CA VAL A 43 17.40 -28.94 -15.29
C VAL A 43 16.15 -29.80 -15.31
N ASP A 44 15.04 -29.24 -15.77
CA ASP A 44 13.77 -29.95 -15.87
C ASP A 44 13.76 -30.94 -17.06
N ARG A 45 12.70 -31.75 -17.16
CA ARG A 45 12.55 -32.72 -18.26
C ARG A 45 12.45 -32.08 -19.66
N LYS A 46 12.24 -30.77 -19.75
CA LYS A 46 12.13 -29.99 -20.99
C LYS A 46 13.44 -29.27 -21.33
N GLY A 47 14.51 -29.48 -20.55
CA GLY A 47 15.81 -28.83 -20.76
C GLY A 47 15.89 -27.40 -20.22
N LEU A 48 14.89 -26.94 -19.45
CA LEU A 48 14.90 -25.62 -18.81
C LEU A 48 15.62 -25.70 -17.47
N GLY A 49 16.65 -24.88 -17.32
CA GLY A 49 17.39 -24.73 -16.07
C GLY A 49 16.62 -23.91 -15.03
N TYR A 50 16.76 -24.26 -13.75
CA TYR A 50 16.26 -23.51 -12.61
C TYR A 50 17.17 -23.74 -11.38
N TYR A 51 17.09 -22.86 -10.38
CA TYR A 51 17.71 -23.10 -9.08
C TYR A 51 16.67 -23.63 -8.11
N ASP A 52 17.04 -24.69 -7.39
CA ASP A 52 16.32 -25.21 -6.25
C ASP A 52 16.94 -24.67 -4.97
N PHE A 53 16.10 -24.28 -4.00
CA PHE A 53 16.53 -23.66 -2.76
C PHE A 53 16.24 -24.56 -1.58
N ASN A 54 17.30 -24.90 -0.84
CA ASN A 54 17.19 -25.75 0.34
C ASN A 54 17.52 -24.94 1.58
N HIS A 55 16.69 -25.07 2.62
CA HIS A 55 16.90 -24.40 3.89
C HIS A 55 17.33 -25.40 4.95
N PRO A 56 18.25 -25.02 5.86
CA PRO A 56 18.64 -25.85 6.98
C PRO A 56 17.42 -26.27 7.83
N GLY A 57 17.38 -27.55 8.20
CA GLY A 57 16.37 -28.11 9.09
C GLY A 57 16.74 -27.95 10.56
N GLY A 58 15.84 -28.40 11.44
CA GLY A 58 16.02 -28.37 12.89
C GLY A 58 15.33 -27.19 13.57
N THR A 59 15.50 -27.13 14.88
CA THR A 59 14.87 -26.15 15.75
C THR A 59 15.90 -25.46 16.64
N LYS A 60 15.63 -24.20 16.97
CA LYS A 60 16.46 -23.37 17.84
C LYS A 60 15.55 -22.52 18.72
N ASP A 61 16.02 -22.21 19.91
CA ASP A 61 15.32 -21.30 20.81
C ASP A 61 15.51 -19.84 20.36
N LEU A 62 14.42 -19.08 20.41
CA LEU A 62 14.37 -17.70 19.96
C LEU A 62 14.13 -16.77 21.16
N ASN A 63 14.99 -15.77 21.36
CA ASN A 63 14.74 -14.74 22.36
C ASN A 63 13.89 -13.63 21.76
N CYS A 64 12.65 -13.42 22.21
CA CYS A 64 11.81 -12.37 21.63
C CYS A 64 12.53 -11.02 21.55
N TYR A 65 12.56 -10.42 20.36
CA TYR A 65 13.25 -9.16 20.07
C TYR A 65 12.81 -8.02 21.00
N GLN A 66 11.56 -8.06 21.47
CA GLN A 66 10.99 -7.01 22.31
C GLN A 66 11.10 -7.25 23.82
N CYS A 67 10.86 -8.48 24.29
CA CYS A 67 10.75 -8.77 25.73
C CYS A 67 11.78 -9.78 26.23
N SER A 68 12.68 -10.25 25.36
CA SER A 68 13.73 -11.25 25.64
C SER A 68 13.23 -12.59 26.16
N THR A 69 11.91 -12.82 26.20
CA THR A 69 11.33 -14.11 26.61
C THR A 69 11.70 -15.17 25.59
N VAL A 70 12.16 -16.32 26.09
CA VAL A 70 12.57 -17.47 25.27
C VAL A 70 11.33 -18.15 24.67
N ILE A 71 11.35 -18.34 23.35
CA ILE A 71 10.35 -19.05 22.57
C ILE A 71 11.02 -20.34 22.09
N PRO A 72 10.72 -21.50 22.69
CA PRO A 72 11.39 -22.74 22.36
C PRO A 72 10.87 -23.35 21.04
N GLY A 73 11.69 -24.17 20.40
CA GLY A 73 11.26 -25.01 19.28
C GLY A 73 10.94 -24.25 17.99
N VAL A 74 11.52 -23.06 17.79
CA VAL A 74 11.35 -22.29 16.54
C VAL A 74 12.17 -22.94 15.43
N ARG A 75 11.63 -22.98 14.21
CA ARG A 75 12.38 -23.43 13.01
C ARG A 75 13.73 -22.72 12.92
N TYR A 76 14.77 -23.42 12.50
CA TYR A 76 16.11 -22.86 12.33
C TYR A 76 16.08 -21.50 11.59
N TYR A 77 16.90 -20.57 12.08
CA TYR A 77 17.08 -19.24 11.51
C TYR A 77 18.51 -18.75 11.77
N ASP A 78 19.03 -17.91 10.88
CA ASP A 78 20.38 -17.36 11.02
C ASP A 78 20.39 -16.10 11.88
N SER A 79 19.42 -15.21 11.67
CA SER A 79 19.30 -13.95 12.43
C SER A 79 17.90 -13.34 12.33
N TYR A 80 17.68 -12.26 13.08
CA TYR A 80 16.51 -11.40 12.88
C TYR A 80 16.63 -10.65 11.55
N ASP A 81 15.50 -10.44 10.90
CA ASP A 81 15.36 -9.35 9.95
C ASP A 81 15.22 -8.05 10.76
N GLU A 82 16.36 -7.39 11.00
CA GLU A 82 16.45 -6.20 11.84
C GLU A 82 15.54 -5.07 11.37
N GLU A 83 15.43 -4.85 10.05
CA GLU A 83 14.60 -3.79 9.50
C GLU A 83 13.11 -4.07 9.71
N ALA A 84 12.71 -5.32 9.45
CA ALA A 84 11.33 -5.75 9.67
C ALA A 84 10.97 -5.78 11.16
N CYS A 85 11.90 -6.17 12.04
CA CYS A 85 11.69 -6.16 13.49
C CYS A 85 11.59 -4.74 14.05
N LYS A 86 12.47 -3.81 13.62
CA LYS A 86 12.39 -2.39 14.01
C LYS A 86 11.08 -1.76 13.54
N SER A 87 10.66 -2.04 12.30
CA SER A 87 9.38 -1.57 11.78
C SER A 87 8.20 -2.13 12.59
N SER A 88 8.23 -3.44 12.90
CA SER A 88 7.21 -4.09 13.74
C SER A 88 7.16 -3.53 15.16
N LEU A 89 8.32 -3.10 15.70
CA LEU A 89 8.41 -2.48 17.02
C LEU A 89 7.70 -1.13 17.06
N VAL A 90 7.91 -0.29 16.04
CA VAL A 90 7.19 0.99 15.91
C VAL A 90 5.69 0.77 15.84
N LEU A 91 5.23 -0.21 15.05
CA LEU A 91 3.81 -0.56 14.96
C LEU A 91 3.25 -1.04 16.30
N TYR A 92 3.99 -1.88 17.01
CA TYR A 92 3.60 -2.37 18.32
C TYR A 92 3.45 -1.23 19.33
N GLN A 93 4.42 -0.29 19.37
CA GLN A 93 4.35 0.90 20.21
C GLN A 93 3.17 1.80 19.83
N ASN A 94 2.94 2.02 18.54
CA ASN A 94 1.81 2.81 18.06
C ASN A 94 0.46 2.20 18.45
N LYS A 95 0.36 0.86 18.41
CA LYS A 95 -0.81 0.13 18.89
C LYS A 95 -1.05 0.37 20.39
N LEU A 96 -0.01 0.25 21.21
CA LEU A 96 -0.09 0.51 22.66
C LEU A 96 -0.46 1.98 22.96
N ASN A 97 0.03 2.92 22.16
CA ASN A 97 -0.28 4.34 22.28
C ASN A 97 -1.67 4.73 21.73
N GLY A 98 -2.48 3.76 21.30
CA GLY A 98 -3.81 4.00 20.75
C GLY A 98 -3.80 4.76 19.41
N ARG A 99 -2.68 4.72 18.67
CA ARG A 99 -2.56 5.27 17.31
C ARG A 99 -3.21 4.33 16.30
N ILE A 100 -4.52 4.18 16.47
CA ILE A 100 -5.36 3.24 15.73
C ILE A 100 -6.48 4.03 15.06
N CYS A 101 -6.76 3.72 13.79
CA CYS A 101 -7.90 4.28 13.10
C CYS A 101 -9.21 3.81 13.74
N PHE A 102 -10.07 4.75 14.10
CA PHE A 102 -11.37 4.48 14.71
C PHE A 102 -12.31 3.64 13.83
N ALA A 103 -12.17 3.71 12.50
CA ALA A 103 -13.09 3.06 11.57
C ALA A 103 -12.63 1.68 11.07
N CYS A 104 -11.34 1.50 10.82
CA CYS A 104 -10.80 0.26 10.23
C CYS A 104 -9.68 -0.40 11.05
N GLU A 105 -9.42 0.11 12.26
CA GLU A 105 -8.40 -0.39 13.20
C GLU A 105 -6.96 -0.41 12.66
N ALA A 106 -6.71 0.26 11.53
CA ALA A 106 -5.38 0.40 10.95
C ALA A 106 -4.45 1.18 11.89
N ILE A 107 -3.22 0.71 12.04
CA ILE A 107 -2.24 1.30 12.95
C ILE A 107 -1.39 2.34 12.21
N GLU A 108 -1.05 3.45 12.87
CA GLU A 108 -0.14 4.45 12.30
C GLU A 108 1.22 3.81 11.93
N GLY A 109 1.67 4.04 10.69
CA GLY A 109 2.88 3.44 10.12
C GLY A 109 2.67 2.09 9.44
N GLU A 110 1.50 1.45 9.59
CA GLU A 110 1.21 0.16 8.96
C GLU A 110 1.22 0.31 7.43
N PHE A 111 1.87 -0.60 6.72
CA PHE A 111 1.93 -0.53 5.26
C PHE A 111 0.65 -1.12 4.65
N LYS A 112 -0.11 -0.30 3.91
CA LYS A 112 -1.29 -0.75 3.18
C LYS A 112 -1.14 -0.39 1.69
N GLY A 113 -0.81 -1.39 0.88
CA GLY A 113 -0.60 -1.21 -0.56
C GLY A 113 0.74 -0.56 -0.86
N PHE A 114 0.76 0.71 -1.28
CA PHE A 114 1.96 1.44 -1.68
C PHE A 114 2.40 2.51 -0.67
N SER A 115 1.64 2.73 0.40
CA SER A 115 1.93 3.78 1.37
C SER A 115 1.68 3.31 2.80
N SER A 116 2.36 3.96 3.74
CA SER A 116 2.10 3.79 5.16
C SER A 116 0.84 4.55 5.58
N VAL A 117 0.13 3.97 6.54
CA VAL A 117 -1.04 4.57 7.16
C VAL A 117 -0.58 5.78 7.99
N THR A 118 -1.21 6.92 7.75
CA THR A 118 -1.03 8.14 8.54
C THR A 118 -2.37 8.53 9.13
N LEU A 119 -2.38 8.81 10.43
CA LEU A 119 -3.61 9.13 11.12
C LEU A 119 -3.83 10.64 11.19
N LYS A 120 -5.05 11.06 10.91
CA LYS A 120 -5.52 12.44 11.06
C LYS A 120 -6.60 12.50 12.14
N LYS A 121 -6.56 13.53 12.96
CA LYS A 121 -7.54 13.76 14.03
C LYS A 121 -8.75 14.50 13.47
N LEU A 122 -9.95 13.96 13.69
CA LEU A 122 -11.24 14.57 13.36
C LEU A 122 -12.21 14.33 14.51
N HIS A 123 -12.83 15.39 15.05
CA HIS A 123 -13.78 15.31 16.18
C HIS A 123 -13.29 14.43 17.35
N ASN A 124 -12.03 14.61 17.77
CA ASN A 124 -11.35 13.80 18.81
C ASN A 124 -11.14 12.31 18.51
N LYS A 125 -11.42 11.85 17.29
CA LYS A 125 -11.12 10.50 16.83
C LYS A 125 -9.99 10.51 15.80
N LEU A 126 -9.22 9.43 15.72
CA LEU A 126 -8.16 9.25 14.74
C LEU A 126 -8.70 8.45 13.54
N TYR A 127 -8.43 8.92 12.32
CA TYR A 127 -8.83 8.26 11.08
C TYR A 127 -7.64 8.12 10.16
N CYS A 128 -7.53 6.99 9.45
CA CYS A 128 -6.58 6.85 8.35
C CYS A 128 -7.01 7.69 7.14
N GLN A 129 -6.12 7.80 6.15
CA GLN A 129 -6.32 8.63 4.97
C GLN A 129 -7.57 8.24 4.16
N SER A 130 -7.91 6.96 4.06
CA SER A 130 -9.11 6.51 3.34
C SER A 130 -10.39 6.75 4.15
N CYS A 131 -10.41 6.33 5.43
CA CYS A 131 -11.62 6.46 6.25
C CYS A 131 -11.99 7.92 6.51
N ILE A 132 -11.02 8.84 6.63
CA ILE A 132 -11.35 10.26 6.79
C ILE A 132 -12.03 10.80 5.51
N VAL A 133 -11.58 10.40 4.32
CA VAL A 133 -12.19 10.80 3.05
C VAL A 133 -13.64 10.33 2.97
N GLU A 134 -13.94 9.10 3.39
CA GLU A 134 -15.30 8.57 3.42
C GLU A 134 -16.21 9.32 4.39
N VAL A 135 -15.71 9.63 5.59
CA VAL A 135 -16.45 10.45 6.56
C VAL A 135 -16.80 11.81 5.97
N TYR A 136 -15.85 12.48 5.31
CA TYR A 136 -16.11 13.77 4.66
C TYR A 136 -17.07 13.67 3.48
N LYS A 137 -16.98 12.61 2.65
CA LYS A 137 -17.94 12.37 1.55
C LYS A 137 -19.37 12.17 2.05
N ASN A 138 -19.53 11.56 3.23
CA ASN A 138 -20.84 11.38 3.86
C ASN A 138 -21.38 12.68 4.50
N GLN A 139 -20.49 13.54 5.02
CA GLN A 139 -20.88 14.82 5.61
C GLN A 139 -21.18 15.90 4.55
N ILE A 140 -20.44 15.90 3.45
CA ILE A 140 -20.57 16.89 2.38
C ILE A 140 -21.13 16.19 1.14
N PRO A 141 -22.45 16.29 0.86
CA PRO A 141 -23.05 15.63 -0.29
C PRO A 141 -22.44 16.15 -1.60
N ASN A 142 -22.43 15.29 -2.62
CA ASN A 142 -21.90 15.63 -3.94
C ASN A 142 -22.74 16.76 -4.57
N PRO A 143 -22.15 17.95 -4.84
CA PRO A 143 -22.87 19.09 -5.41
C PRO A 143 -23.06 19.00 -6.95
N SER A 144 -22.70 17.87 -7.57
CA SER A 144 -22.83 17.69 -9.02
C SER A 144 -24.28 17.77 -9.49
N ASN A 145 -24.48 18.38 -10.66
CA ASN A 145 -25.78 18.54 -11.31
C ASN A 145 -25.67 18.26 -12.83
N GLU A 146 -26.70 18.58 -13.61
CA GLU A 146 -26.71 18.32 -15.06
C GLU A 146 -25.60 19.08 -15.82
N ASN A 147 -25.18 20.23 -15.30
CA ASN A 147 -24.25 21.16 -15.95
C ASN A 147 -22.86 21.18 -15.31
N GLU A 148 -22.71 20.72 -14.08
CA GLU A 148 -21.46 20.75 -13.33
C GLU A 148 -21.16 19.39 -12.70
N LYS A 149 -19.95 18.89 -12.92
CA LYS A 149 -19.42 17.69 -12.27
C LYS A 149 -18.31 18.08 -11.33
N TYR A 150 -18.42 17.63 -10.09
CA TYR A 150 -17.43 17.81 -9.05
C TYR A 150 -16.70 16.49 -8.80
N SER A 151 -15.38 16.58 -8.61
CA SER A 151 -14.56 15.48 -8.10
C SER A 151 -14.16 15.79 -6.66
N PHE A 152 -14.17 14.78 -5.79
CA PHE A 152 -13.73 14.97 -4.42
C PHE A 152 -12.21 14.96 -4.37
N ASN A 153 -11.60 16.04 -3.89
CA ASN A 153 -10.16 16.11 -3.70
C ASN A 153 -9.83 15.51 -2.33
N GLU A 154 -9.17 14.35 -2.35
CA GLU A 154 -8.83 13.59 -1.14
C GLU A 154 -7.77 14.28 -0.27
N THR A 155 -6.92 15.12 -0.85
CA THR A 155 -5.89 15.87 -0.13
C THR A 155 -6.49 17.06 0.62
N SER A 156 -7.34 17.85 -0.05
CA SER A 156 -7.96 19.05 0.54
C SER A 156 -9.30 18.78 1.21
N LEU A 157 -9.82 17.55 1.13
CA LEU A 157 -11.09 17.09 1.69
C LEU A 157 -12.30 17.93 1.25
N LYS A 158 -12.28 18.41 0.01
CA LYS A 158 -13.33 19.28 -0.56
C LYS A 158 -13.71 18.82 -1.96
N TRP A 159 -14.97 19.03 -2.33
CA TRP A 159 -15.43 18.92 -3.71
C TRP A 159 -14.81 20.04 -4.55
N LYS A 160 -14.14 19.69 -5.65
CA LYS A 160 -13.59 20.61 -6.63
C LYS A 160 -14.35 20.44 -7.95
N LEU A 161 -14.70 21.55 -8.60
CA LEU A 161 -15.32 21.52 -9.92
C LEU A 161 -14.35 20.90 -10.92
N ASP A 162 -14.73 19.75 -11.48
CA ASP A 162 -13.93 18.99 -12.43
C ASP A 162 -14.31 19.35 -13.86
N LYS A 163 -15.61 19.29 -14.17
CA LYS A 163 -16.11 19.53 -15.53
C LYS A 163 -17.37 20.38 -15.55
N VAL A 164 -17.49 21.20 -16.58
CA VAL A 164 -18.67 22.02 -16.86
C VAL A 164 -19.21 21.64 -18.24
N ARG A 165 -20.53 21.53 -18.34
CA ARG A 165 -21.23 21.31 -19.59
C ARG A 165 -21.50 22.64 -20.25
N ILE A 166 -20.94 22.84 -21.44
CA ILE A 166 -21.07 24.08 -22.20
C ILE A 166 -21.63 23.76 -23.58
N GLU A 167 -22.55 24.61 -24.03
CA GLU A 167 -23.13 24.55 -25.36
C GLU A 167 -22.29 25.31 -26.38
N CYS A 168 -22.10 24.74 -27.56
CA CYS A 168 -21.41 25.44 -28.63
C CYS A 168 -22.34 26.48 -29.29
N PRO A 169 -21.98 27.77 -29.35
CA PRO A 169 -22.83 28.79 -29.94
C PRO A 169 -23.04 28.63 -31.46
N SER A 170 -22.20 27.85 -32.14
CA SER A 170 -22.28 27.65 -33.59
C SER A 170 -23.09 26.41 -34.01
N CYS A 171 -23.25 25.42 -33.13
CA CYS A 171 -23.90 24.15 -33.50
C CYS A 171 -24.80 23.59 -32.40
N ASN A 172 -24.97 24.31 -31.29
CA ASN A 172 -25.82 23.96 -30.14
C ASN A 172 -25.52 22.59 -29.49
N ARG A 173 -24.42 21.94 -29.87
CA ARG A 173 -23.98 20.69 -29.25
C ARG A 173 -23.38 20.97 -27.87
N LYS A 174 -24.00 20.38 -26.84
CA LYS A 174 -23.49 20.36 -25.46
C LYS A 174 -22.29 19.44 -25.36
N ARG A 175 -21.24 19.87 -24.66
CA ARG A 175 -20.04 19.06 -24.38
C ARG A 175 -19.54 19.30 -22.96
N TRP A 176 -18.85 18.31 -22.42
CA TRP A 176 -18.12 18.46 -21.17
C TRP A 176 -16.74 19.06 -21.43
N LEU A 177 -16.38 20.06 -20.64
CA LEU A 177 -15.05 20.66 -20.62
C LEU A 177 -14.51 20.63 -19.20
N ASN A 178 -13.20 20.44 -19.05
CA ASN A 178 -12.55 20.64 -17.75
C ASN A 178 -12.83 22.06 -17.26
N ALA A 179 -13.03 22.24 -15.96
CA ALA A 179 -13.40 23.52 -15.35
C ALA A 179 -12.44 24.67 -15.75
N GLU A 180 -11.15 24.38 -15.83
CA GLU A 180 -10.09 25.32 -16.23
C GLU A 180 -10.23 25.78 -17.71
N ASN A 181 -10.87 24.96 -18.54
CA ASN A 181 -11.10 25.23 -19.96
C ASN A 181 -12.48 25.84 -20.26
N ARG A 182 -13.22 26.28 -19.23
CA ARG A 182 -14.57 26.84 -19.39
C ARG A 182 -14.65 28.05 -20.33
N TRP A 183 -13.53 28.76 -20.54
CA TRP A 183 -13.44 29.89 -21.47
C TRP A 183 -13.57 29.47 -22.94
N ARG A 184 -13.38 28.18 -23.28
CA ARG A 184 -13.51 27.66 -24.65
C ARG A 184 -14.98 27.49 -25.06
N LYS A 185 -15.55 28.53 -25.67
CA LYS A 185 -16.97 28.53 -26.10
C LYS A 185 -17.25 27.67 -27.35
N LYS A 186 -16.36 27.63 -28.34
CA LYS A 186 -16.56 26.86 -29.59
C LYS A 186 -16.10 25.40 -29.50
N CYS A 187 -16.82 24.51 -30.18
CA CYS A 187 -16.45 23.10 -30.30
C CYS A 187 -15.19 22.94 -31.16
N LYS A 188 -14.41 21.86 -30.98
CA LYS A 188 -13.17 21.63 -31.78
C LYS A 188 -13.47 21.73 -33.28
N THR A 189 -14.51 21.05 -33.75
CA THR A 189 -14.95 21.09 -35.15
C THR A 189 -15.34 22.49 -35.62
N CYS A 190 -16.05 23.24 -34.78
CA CYS A 190 -16.55 24.59 -35.06
C CYS A 190 -15.45 25.66 -35.01
N TYR A 191 -14.36 25.37 -34.30
CA TYR A 191 -13.18 26.21 -34.21
C TYR A 191 -12.29 26.07 -35.43
N TYR A 192 -12.18 24.85 -35.98
CA TYR A 192 -11.39 24.55 -37.18
C TYR A 192 -12.19 24.55 -38.50
N ALA A 193 -13.51 24.71 -38.44
CA ALA A 193 -14.31 24.98 -39.63
C ALA A 193 -13.81 26.30 -40.21
N LYS A 194 -13.09 26.22 -41.34
CA LYS A 194 -12.64 27.39 -42.10
C LYS A 194 -13.86 28.27 -42.36
N SER A 195 -13.77 29.52 -41.92
CA SER A 195 -14.61 30.61 -42.40
C SER A 195 -14.49 30.73 -43.92
#